data_AF-A0AAU4CP43-F1
#
_entry.id   AF-A0AAU4CP43-F1
#
_cell.length_a   1.000
_cell.length_b   1.000
_cell.length_c   1.000
_cell.angle_alpha   90.00
_cell.angle_beta   90.00
_cell.angle_gamma   90.00
#
_symmetry.space_group_name_H-M   'P 1'
#
loop_
_entity.id
_entity.type
_entity.pdbx_description
1 polymer ?
#
loop_
_entity_poly.entity_id
_entity_poly.type
_entity_poly.pdbx_seq_one_letter_code
_entity_poly.pdbx_strand_id
1 'polypeptide(L)'
;MRRRIRAVFIEAPDRAVAIADCQSFLDPPHILPNINGTRNWGLFQISDARLKELGGTPGKALDPEWNIHAAKRLWSRDRDFGDWPHCDRAFRGSPSPSPSP
;
A
#
# COMPACT_ATOMS: atom_id res chain seq x y z
N MET A 1 -10.65 2.29 -7.42
CA MET A 1 -9.55 2.49 -6.45
C MET A 1 -8.39 3.34 -6.97
N ARG A 2 -7.81 3.04 -8.14
CA ARG A 2 -6.64 3.77 -8.72
C ARG A 2 -6.72 5.31 -8.63
N ARG A 3 -7.85 5.90 -9.04
CA ARG A 3 -8.09 7.37 -8.97
C ARG A 3 -7.89 7.92 -7.55
N ARG A 4 -8.37 7.21 -6.53
CA ARG A 4 -8.27 7.68 -5.14
C ARG A 4 -6.84 7.62 -4.62
N ILE A 5 -6.14 6.53 -4.90
CA ILE A 5 -4.72 6.38 -4.55
C ILE A 5 -3.90 7.50 -5.18
N ARG A 6 -4.10 7.78 -6.48
CA ARG A 6 -3.43 8.89 -7.18
C ARG A 6 -3.70 10.27 -6.56
N ALA A 7 -4.91 10.48 -6.05
CA ALA A 7 -5.27 11.74 -5.40
C ALA A 7 -4.61 11.94 -4.03
N VAL A 8 -4.19 10.87 -3.35
CA VAL A 8 -3.51 10.94 -2.04
C VAL A 8 -1.99 10.90 -2.19
N PHE A 9 -1.48 10.08 -3.11
CA PHE A 9 -0.04 9.94 -3.40
C PHE A 9 0.36 10.83 -4.57
N ILE A 10 0.28 12.15 -4.39
CA ILE A 10 0.57 13.11 -5.48
C ILE A 10 2.03 13.05 -5.95
N GLU A 11 2.97 12.67 -5.09
CA GLU A 11 4.41 12.66 -5.42
C GLU A 11 4.89 11.35 -6.06
N ALA A 12 4.15 10.25 -5.87
CA ALA A 12 4.48 8.95 -6.43
C ALA A 12 3.22 8.15 -6.82
N PRO A 13 2.33 8.72 -7.66
CA PRO A 13 0.99 8.18 -7.87
C PRO A 13 0.99 6.82 -8.56
N ASP A 14 1.80 6.64 -9.61
CA ASP A 14 1.88 5.36 -10.35
C ASP A 14 2.45 4.23 -9.50
N ARG A 15 3.50 4.54 -8.73
CA ARG A 15 4.16 3.57 -7.86
C ARG A 15 3.28 3.15 -6.69
N ALA A 16 2.55 4.09 -6.07
CA ALA A 16 1.58 3.76 -5.03
C ALA A 16 0.45 2.86 -5.57
N VAL A 17 -0.04 3.12 -6.79
CA VAL A 17 -1.03 2.26 -7.44
C VAL A 17 -0.45 0.88 -7.70
N ALA A 18 0.77 0.77 -8.24
CA ALA A 18 1.41 -0.52 -8.52
C ALA A 18 1.63 -1.34 -7.24
N ILE A 19 2.00 -0.68 -6.13
CA ILE A 19 2.15 -1.35 -4.84
C ILE A 19 0.81 -1.88 -4.34
N ALA A 20 -0.26 -1.09 -4.35
CA ALA A 20 -1.57 -1.56 -3.91
C ALA A 20 -2.13 -2.69 -4.82
N ASP A 21 -1.82 -2.65 -6.11
CA ASP A 21 -2.18 -3.71 -7.06
C ASP A 21 -1.43 -5.02 -6.75
N CYS A 22 -0.11 -4.93 -6.50
CA CYS A 22 0.71 -6.07 -6.09
C CYS A 22 0.30 -6.65 -4.74
N GLN A 23 -0.08 -5.79 -3.79
CA GLN A 23 -0.38 -6.18 -2.42
C GLN A 23 -1.78 -6.79 -2.27
N SER A 24 -2.77 -6.28 -3.01
CA SER A 24 -4.17 -6.65 -2.76
C SER A 24 -5.03 -6.76 -4.02
N PHE A 25 -4.45 -6.68 -5.22
CA PHE A 25 -5.22 -6.58 -6.46
C PHE A 25 -6.19 -5.39 -6.46
N LEU A 26 -5.85 -4.33 -5.71
CA LEU A 26 -6.71 -3.17 -5.44
C LEU A 26 -8.05 -3.51 -4.76
N ASP A 27 -8.14 -4.66 -4.08
CA ASP A 27 -9.29 -5.11 -3.30
C ASP A 27 -9.21 -4.61 -1.84
N PRO A 28 -10.12 -3.71 -1.38
CA PRO A 28 -10.08 -3.16 -0.02
C PRO A 28 -10.24 -4.14 1.15
N PRO A 29 -11.15 -5.13 1.11
CA PRO A 29 -11.29 -6.10 2.19
C PRO A 29 -10.21 -7.19 2.20
N HIS A 30 -9.14 -7.08 1.39
CA HIS A 30 -8.13 -8.13 1.29
C HIS A 30 -7.35 -8.31 2.60
N ILE A 31 -7.26 -9.56 3.07
CA ILE A 31 -6.54 -9.92 4.31
C ILE A 31 -5.63 -11.10 4.00
N LEU A 32 -4.34 -10.95 4.29
CA LEU A 32 -3.39 -12.06 4.23
C LEU A 32 -2.96 -12.45 5.64
N PRO A 33 -3.16 -13.73 6.05
CA PRO A 33 -2.57 -14.25 7.26
C PRO A 33 -1.07 -14.52 7.07
N ASN A 34 -0.27 -14.17 8.06
CA ASN A 34 1.15 -14.49 8.13
C ASN A 34 1.37 -15.78 8.94
N ILE A 35 2.46 -16.50 8.67
CA ILE A 35 2.81 -17.77 9.36
C ILE A 35 2.94 -17.59 10.87
N ASN A 36 3.38 -16.42 11.32
CA ASN A 36 3.54 -16.08 12.74
C ASN A 36 2.22 -15.70 13.45
N GLY A 37 1.06 -15.89 12.81
CA GLY A 37 -0.25 -15.60 13.37
C GLY A 37 -0.70 -14.13 13.28
N THR A 38 0.16 -13.23 12.81
CA THR A 38 -0.23 -11.85 12.49
C THR A 38 -0.96 -11.77 11.15
N ARG A 39 -1.53 -10.61 10.84
CA ARG A 39 -2.19 -10.33 9.57
C ARG A 39 -1.68 -9.05 8.92
N ASN A 40 -1.87 -8.99 7.61
CA ASN A 40 -1.76 -7.78 6.81
C ASN A 40 -3.15 -7.39 6.31
N TRP A 41 -3.42 -6.08 6.29
CA TRP A 41 -4.78 -5.57 6.16
C TRP A 41 -4.95 -4.61 4.98
N GLY A 42 -5.95 -4.90 4.16
CA GLY A 42 -6.53 -4.02 3.15
C GLY A 42 -5.60 -3.68 1.99
N LEU A 43 -5.88 -2.54 1.33
CA LEU A 43 -5.28 -2.15 0.06
C LEU A 43 -3.75 -2.17 0.05
N PHE A 44 -3.14 -1.65 1.10
CA PHE A 44 -1.70 -1.60 1.24
C PHE A 44 -1.17 -2.68 2.18
N GLN A 45 -1.96 -3.70 2.53
CA GLN A 45 -1.49 -4.82 3.37
C GLN A 45 -0.72 -4.34 4.61
N ILE A 46 -1.29 -3.36 5.33
CA ILE A 46 -0.66 -2.79 6.54
C ILE A 46 -0.58 -3.90 7.58
N SER A 47 0.60 -4.17 8.13
CA SER A 47 0.79 -5.21 9.14
C SER A 47 0.14 -4.86 10.47
N ASP A 48 -0.19 -5.85 11.30
CA ASP A 48 -0.68 -5.64 12.68
C ASP A 48 0.18 -4.66 13.49
N ALA A 49 1.51 -4.76 13.35
CA ALA A 49 2.44 -3.88 14.06
C ALA A 49 2.27 -2.42 13.64
N ARG A 50 2.27 -2.13 12.33
CA ARG A 50 2.05 -0.78 11.81
C ARG A 50 0.64 -0.28 12.06
N LEU A 51 -0.34 -1.16 11.99
CA LEU A 51 -1.73 -0.83 12.30
C LEU A 51 -1.86 -0.32 13.75
N LYS A 52 -1.20 -0.99 14.70
CA LYS A 52 -1.13 -0.57 16.11
C LYS A 52 -0.42 0.78 16.27
N GLU A 53 0.73 0.97 15.63
CA GLU A 53 1.46 2.25 15.66
C GLU A 53 0.62 3.43 15.15
N LEU A 54 -0.24 3.19 14.15
CA LEU A 54 -1.09 4.19 13.53
C LEU A 54 -2.41 4.43 14.29
N GLY A 55 -2.62 3.77 15.43
CA GLY A 55 -3.89 3.85 16.18
C GLY A 55 -5.09 3.28 15.41
N GLY A 56 -4.82 2.35 14.50
CA GLY A 56 -5.83 1.68 13.70
C GLY A 56 -6.46 0.48 14.40
N THR A 57 -7.51 -0.04 13.79
CA THR A 57 -8.19 -1.29 14.16
C THR A 57 -8.41 -2.11 12.89
N PRO A 58 -8.69 -3.43 12.98
CA PRO A 58 -9.02 -4.23 11.80
C PRO A 58 -10.10 -3.60 10.92
N GLY A 59 -11.19 -3.11 11.52
CA GLY A 59 -12.26 -2.43 10.80
C GLY A 59 -11.80 -1.16 10.07
N LYS A 60 -10.96 -0.33 10.70
CA LYS A 60 -10.35 0.84 10.04
C LYS A 60 -9.41 0.42 8.91
N ALA A 61 -8.65 -0.66 9.09
CA ALA A 61 -7.71 -1.13 8.09
C ALA A 61 -8.39 -1.65 6.82
N LEU A 62 -9.64 -2.12 6.92
CA LEU A 62 -10.46 -2.55 5.78
C LEU A 62 -11.26 -1.41 5.15
N ASP A 63 -11.36 -0.25 5.81
CA ASP A 63 -11.86 0.96 5.19
C ASP A 63 -10.83 1.49 4.18
N PRO A 64 -11.18 1.60 2.88
CA PRO A 64 -10.22 1.95 1.84
C PRO A 64 -9.64 3.35 2.04
N GLU A 65 -10.43 4.30 2.52
CA GLU A 65 -9.98 5.67 2.74
C GLU A 65 -8.94 5.74 3.85
N TRP A 66 -9.25 5.14 5.00
CA TRP A 66 -8.33 5.07 6.11
C TRP A 66 -7.05 4.31 5.72
N ASN A 67 -7.16 3.18 5.02
CA ASN A 67 -6.00 2.39 4.59
C ASN A 67 -5.07 3.18 3.65
N ILE A 68 -5.62 3.89 2.67
CA ILE A 68 -4.84 4.74 1.74
C ILE A 68 -4.11 5.86 2.52
N HIS A 69 -4.81 6.54 3.43
CA HIS A 69 -4.19 7.61 4.23
C HIS A 69 -3.17 7.09 5.23
N ALA A 70 -3.40 5.92 5.82
CA ALA A 70 -2.45 5.24 6.70
C ALA A 70 -1.17 4.85 5.94
N ALA A 71 -1.30 4.29 4.74
CA ALA A 71 -0.18 4.02 3.86
C ALA A 71 0.58 5.30 3.48
N LYS A 72 -0.13 6.40 3.19
CA LYS A 72 0.51 7.70 2.93
C LYS A 72 1.29 8.22 4.13
N ARG A 73 0.80 8.02 5.36
CA ARG A 73 1.51 8.39 6.59
C ARG A 73 2.79 7.58 6.77
N LEU A 74 2.74 6.27 6.52
CA LEU A 74 3.92 5.41 6.53
C LEU A 74 4.94 5.87 5.50
N TRP A 75 4.51 6.04 4.25
CA TRP A 75 5.35 6.58 3.17
C TRP A 75 5.96 7.93 3.52
N SER A 76 5.22 8.82 4.18
CA SER A 76 5.69 10.19 4.47
C SER A 76 6.79 10.26 5.51
N ARG A 77 7.06 9.18 6.27
CA ARG A 77 8.16 9.14 7.26
C ARG A 77 9.51 9.31 6.58
N ASP A 78 9.74 8.54 5.52
CA ASP A 78 11.02 8.51 4.78
C ASP A 78 10.87 8.94 3.31
N ARG A 79 9.64 9.30 2.90
CA ARG A 79 9.24 9.59 1.51
C ARG A 79 9.54 8.42 0.55
N ASP A 80 9.42 7.20 1.05
CA ASP A 80 9.67 5.98 0.29
C ASP A 80 8.65 4.88 0.59
N PHE A 81 8.80 3.73 -0.07
CA PHE A 81 7.93 2.57 0.10
C PHE A 81 8.61 1.43 0.89
N GLY A 82 9.45 1.77 1.87
CA GLY A 82 10.23 0.82 2.67
C GLY A 82 9.39 -0.21 3.42
N ASP A 83 8.14 0.11 3.79
CA ASP A 83 7.20 -0.84 4.40
C ASP A 83 6.67 -1.92 3.42
N TRP A 84 6.96 -1.81 2.11
CA TRP A 84 6.51 -2.75 1.06
C TRP A 84 7.66 -3.25 0.16
N PRO A 85 8.74 -3.82 0.72
CA PRO A 85 9.99 -4.04 -0.01
C PRO A 85 9.86 -5.00 -1.21
N HIS A 86 9.00 -6.02 -1.11
CA HIS A 86 8.82 -7.00 -2.19
C HIS A 86 8.15 -6.37 -3.42
N CYS A 87 7.01 -5.70 -3.23
CA CYS A 87 6.30 -5.02 -4.31
C CYS A 87 7.07 -3.81 -4.84
N ASP A 88 7.78 -3.09 -3.97
CA ASP A 88 8.60 -1.95 -4.39
C ASP A 88 9.75 -2.36 -5.30
N ARG A 89 10.43 -3.46 -4.97
CA ARG A 89 11.49 -4.03 -5.80
C ARG A 89 10.96 -4.49 -7.16
N ALA A 90 9.79 -5.14 -7.19
CA ALA A 90 9.16 -5.58 -8.43
C ALA A 90 8.86 -4.40 -9.37
N PHE A 91 8.41 -3.27 -8.81
CA PHE A 91 8.21 -2.04 -9.58
C PHE A 91 9.53 -1.48 -10.13
N ARG A 92 10.57 -1.34 -9.30
CA ARG A 92 11.88 -0.79 -9.73
C ARG A 92 12.60 -1.64 -10.78
N GLY A 93 12.39 -2.96 -10.75
CA GLY A 93 12.97 -3.90 -11.70
C GLY A 93 12.23 -3.98 -13.05
N SER A 94 11.06 -3.36 -13.15
CA SER A 94 10.30 -3.29 -14.41
C SER A 94 10.84 -2.12 -15.25
N PRO A 95 11.23 -2.33 -16.52
CA PRO A 95 11.60 -1.22 -17.39
C PRO A 95 10.41 -0.27 -17.52
N SER A 96 10.63 1.02 -17.30
CA SER A 96 9.59 2.04 -17.55
C SER A 96 9.07 1.87 -18.98
N PRO A 97 7.75 1.91 -19.22
CA PRO A 97 7.24 1.95 -20.57
C PRO A 97 7.80 3.19 -21.25
N SER A 98 8.61 2.99 -22.29
CA SER A 98 9.05 4.09 -23.15
C SER A 98 7.80 4.78 -23.71
N PRO A 99 7.76 6.12 -23.78
CA PRO A 99 6.68 6.79 -24.49
C PRO A 99 6.73 6.31 -25.95
N SER A 100 5.63 5.71 -26.41
CA SER A 100 5.47 5.36 -27.83
C SER A 100 5.60 6.63 -28.69
N PRO A 101 6.26 6.56 -29.86
CA PRO A 101 6.43 7.70 -30.76
C PRO A 101 5.10 8.22 -31.32
#